data_AF-A0A7V0T4C4-F1
#
_entry.id   AF-A0A7V0T4C4-F1
#
_cell.length_a   1.000
_cell.length_b   1.000
_cell.length_c   1.000
_cell.angle_alpha   90.00
_cell.angle_beta   90.00
_cell.angle_gamma   90.00
#
_symmetry.space_group_name_H-M   'P 1'
#
loop_
_entity.id
_entity.type
_entity.pdbx_description
1 polymer ?
#
loop_
_entity_poly.entity_id
_entity_poly.type
_entity_poly.pdbx_seq_one_letter_code
_entity_poly.pdbx_strand_id
1 'polypeptide(L)'
;MPKVVRSDEEWRRLLTPEQYRVTRTSGTEAPFCGGLLDNKEPGIYACACCDAHLGHIFPDGPPPTGLRYRLNSAALVFRPHRPAGPEPE
;
A
#
# COMPACT_ATOMS: atom_id res chain seq x y z
N MET A 1 -10.99 -11.74 -7.12
CA MET A 1 -11.82 -10.56 -6.82
C MET A 1 -12.43 -10.04 -8.11
N PRO A 2 -13.72 -9.65 -8.12
CA PRO A 2 -14.33 -9.03 -9.30
C PRO A 2 -13.70 -7.65 -9.59
N LYS A 3 -13.72 -7.23 -10.86
CA LYS A 3 -13.18 -5.93 -11.27
C LYS A 3 -14.00 -4.80 -10.63
N VAL A 4 -13.33 -3.91 -9.89
CA VAL A 4 -13.98 -2.72 -9.32
C VAL A 4 -14.17 -1.69 -10.43
N VAL A 5 -15.42 -1.31 -10.68
CA VAL A 5 -15.81 -0.29 -11.66
C VAL A 5 -16.48 0.85 -10.90
N ARG A 6 -15.94 2.05 -11.04
CA ARG A 6 -16.46 3.31 -10.49
C ARG A 6 -16.12 4.44 -11.45
N SER A 7 -16.91 5.50 -11.41
CA SER A 7 -16.69 6.74 -12.16
C SER A 7 -15.49 7.53 -11.63
N ASP A 8 -15.01 8.47 -12.45
CA ASP A 8 -13.90 9.36 -12.07
C ASP A 8 -14.20 10.19 -10.82
N GLU A 9 -15.43 10.70 -10.74
CA GLU A 9 -15.89 11.53 -9.63
C GLU A 9 -15.95 10.72 -8.32
N GLU A 10 -16.44 9.48 -8.37
CA GLU A 10 -16.45 8.59 -7.21
C GLU A 10 -15.03 8.30 -6.72
N TRP A 11 -14.07 8.10 -7.62
CA TRP A 11 -12.67 7.91 -7.23
C TRP A 11 -12.05 9.15 -6.58
N ARG A 12 -12.35 10.35 -7.09
CA ARG A 12 -11.88 11.62 -6.50
C ARG A 12 -12.46 11.87 -5.10
N ARG A 13 -13.64 11.32 -4.80
CA ARG A 13 -14.25 11.40 -3.47
C ARG A 13 -13.68 10.36 -2.49
N LEU A 14 -13.33 9.17 -2.98
CA LEU A 14 -12.86 8.06 -2.15
C LEU A 14 -11.35 8.11 -1.84
N LEU A 15 -10.55 8.61 -2.77
CA LEU A 15 -9.09 8.65 -2.66
C LEU A 15 -8.61 10.01 -2.21
N THR A 16 -7.49 10.06 -1.50
CA THR A 16 -6.79 11.34 -1.31
C THR A 16 -6.29 11.87 -2.66
N PRO A 17 -6.04 13.19 -2.79
CA PRO A 17 -5.55 13.76 -4.04
C PRO A 17 -4.29 13.06 -4.57
N GLU A 18 -3.38 12.67 -3.69
CA GLU A 18 -2.13 11.99 -4.06
C GLU A 18 -2.37 10.53 -4.47
N GLN A 19 -3.22 9.80 -3.74
CA GLN A 19 -3.62 8.44 -4.13
C GLN A 19 -4.29 8.43 -5.51
N TYR A 20 -5.19 9.38 -5.77
CA TYR A 20 -5.85 9.53 -7.05
C TYR A 20 -4.83 9.84 -8.17
N ARG A 21 -3.92 10.79 -7.95
CA ARG A 21 -2.87 11.16 -8.92
C ARG A 21 -2.00 9.95 -9.28
N VAL A 22 -1.55 9.19 -8.29
CA VAL A 22 -0.70 8.02 -8.52
C VAL A 22 -1.46 6.88 -9.21
N THR A 23 -2.67 6.55 -8.74
CA THR A 23 -3.39 5.34 -9.20
C THR A 23 -4.27 5.54 -10.44
N ARG A 24 -4.69 6.78 -10.74
CA ARG A 24 -5.63 7.09 -11.84
C ARG A 24 -5.03 7.93 -12.94
N THR A 25 -4.03 8.75 -12.63
CA THR A 25 -3.36 9.61 -13.63
C THR A 25 -1.92 9.20 -13.89
N SER A 26 -1.51 8.00 -13.48
CA SER A 26 -0.15 7.47 -13.65
C SER A 26 0.94 8.39 -13.08
N GLY A 27 0.61 9.14 -12.03
CA GLY A 27 1.56 9.98 -11.32
C GLY A 27 2.57 9.16 -10.52
N THR A 28 3.68 9.78 -10.17
CA THR A 28 4.68 9.22 -9.25
C THR A 28 4.85 10.15 -8.06
N GLU A 29 4.86 9.61 -6.84
CA GLU A 29 5.12 10.39 -5.62
C GLU A 29 6.54 11.01 -5.69
N ALA A 30 6.74 12.13 -5.00
CA ALA A 30 8.07 12.71 -4.92
C ALA A 30 9.03 11.71 -4.25
N PRO A 31 10.28 11.60 -4.73
CA PRO A 31 11.23 10.66 -4.18
C PRO A 31 11.40 10.93 -2.69
N PHE A 32 11.35 9.85 -1.89
CA PHE A 32 11.51 9.91 -0.44
C PHE A 32 10.42 10.71 0.31
N CYS A 33 9.21 10.83 -0.24
CA CYS A 33 8.08 11.52 0.42
C CYS A 33 6.85 10.62 0.65
N GLY A 34 6.94 9.33 0.36
CA GLY A 34 5.83 8.41 0.51
C GLY A 34 5.47 8.15 1.98
N GLY A 35 4.17 8.12 2.32
CA GLY A 35 3.70 7.93 3.70
C GLY A 35 4.05 6.56 4.31
N LEU A 36 4.46 5.58 3.49
CA LEU A 36 4.91 4.26 3.93
C LEU A 36 6.41 4.03 3.66
N LEU A 37 7.16 5.08 3.31
CA LEU A 37 8.59 5.00 2.98
C LEU A 37 9.41 4.33 4.08
N ASP A 38 9.16 4.72 5.33
CA ASP A 38 9.90 4.24 6.50
C ASP A 38 9.13 3.19 7.29
N ASN A 39 8.01 2.67 6.77
CA ASN A 39 7.29 1.63 7.47
C ASN A 39 8.07 0.31 7.42
N LYS A 40 8.40 -0.22 8.59
CA LYS A 40 9.12 -1.49 8.80
C LYS A 40 8.28 -2.50 9.58
N GLU A 41 7.03 -2.17 9.88
CA GLU A 41 6.16 -3.06 10.63
C GLU A 41 5.73 -4.28 9.80
N PRO A 42 5.63 -5.47 10.41
CA PRO A 42 5.07 -6.63 9.75
C PRO A 42 3.58 -6.40 9.45
N GLY A 43 3.18 -6.65 8.22
CA GLY A 43 1.80 -6.43 7.79
C GLY A 43 1.58 -6.67 6.32
N ILE A 44 0.34 -6.42 5.90
CA ILE A 44 -0.14 -6.63 4.54
C ILE A 44 -0.26 -5.27 3.85
N TYR A 45 0.27 -5.20 2.63
CA TYR A 45 0.05 -4.07 1.74
C TYR A 45 -1.09 -4.41 0.77
N ALA A 46 -2.16 -3.63 0.84
CA ALA A 46 -3.36 -3.77 0.02
C ALA A 46 -3.49 -2.60 -0.96
N CYS A 47 -4.16 -2.79 -2.09
CA CYS A 47 -4.42 -1.73 -3.07
C CYS A 47 -5.37 -0.67 -2.49
N ALA A 48 -5.00 0.61 -2.56
CA ALA A 48 -5.86 1.71 -2.11
C ALA A 48 -7.20 1.81 -2.86
N CYS A 49 -7.30 1.28 -4.08
CA CYS A 49 -8.52 1.36 -4.90
C CYS A 49 -9.50 0.21 -4.63
N CYS A 50 -8.98 -1.02 -4.53
CA CYS A 50 -9.80 -2.23 -4.53
C CYS A 50 -9.55 -3.16 -3.34
N ASP A 51 -8.64 -2.80 -2.43
CA ASP A 51 -8.26 -3.59 -1.25
C ASP A 51 -7.66 -4.97 -1.57
N ALA A 52 -7.32 -5.21 -2.84
CA ALA A 52 -6.64 -6.44 -3.25
C ALA A 52 -5.27 -6.54 -2.59
N HIS A 53 -4.92 -7.75 -2.13
CA HIS A 53 -3.60 -8.04 -1.57
C HIS A 53 -2.51 -7.86 -2.64
N LEU A 54 -1.55 -6.96 -2.40
CA LEU A 54 -0.44 -6.66 -3.31
C LEU A 54 0.90 -7.22 -2.83
N GLY A 55 1.03 -7.54 -1.54
CA GLY A 55 2.13 -8.33 -1.01
C GLY A 55 2.53 -7.96 0.42
N HIS A 56 3.67 -8.52 0.84
CA HIS A 56 4.38 -8.20 2.07
C HIS A 56 5.65 -7.40 1.74
N ILE A 57 6.19 -6.68 2.72
CA ILE A 57 7.59 -6.23 2.65
C ILE A 57 8.48 -7.44 2.90
N PHE A 58 9.45 -7.63 2.01
CA PHE A 58 10.42 -8.70 2.13
C PHE A 58 11.71 -8.19 2.81
N PRO A 59 12.30 -8.98 3.72
CA PRO A 59 13.56 -8.65 4.38
C PRO A 59 14.82 -8.89 3.51
N ASP A 60 14.65 -9.04 2.19
CA ASP A 60 15.70 -9.32 1.21
C ASP A 60 16.05 -8.09 0.33
N GLY A 61 15.88 -6.90 0.89
CA GLY A 61 16.22 -5.65 0.23
C GLY A 61 17.72 -5.32 0.28
N PRO A 62 18.18 -4.37 -0.56
CA PRO A 62 19.55 -3.88 -0.49
C PRO A 62 19.81 -3.08 0.79
N PRO A 63 21.07 -2.95 1.24
CA PRO A 63 21.44 -2.04 2.32
C PRO A 63 21.09 -0.58 1.95
N PRO A 64 20.81 0.31 2.94
CA PRO A 64 20.99 0.11 4.38
C PRO A 64 19.77 -0.44 5.11
N THR A 65 18.58 -0.43 4.49
CA THR A 65 17.33 -0.84 5.16
C THR A 65 17.16 -2.36 5.17
N GLY A 66 17.69 -3.07 4.17
CA GLY A 66 17.46 -4.50 4.02
C GLY A 66 16.03 -4.84 3.59
N LEU A 67 15.22 -3.85 3.21
CA LEU A 67 13.80 -4.03 2.89
C LEU A 67 13.53 -3.73 1.42
N ARG A 68 12.76 -4.59 0.76
CA ARG A 68 12.37 -4.41 -0.64
C ARG A 68 10.95 -3.89 -0.76
N TYR A 69 10.80 -2.69 -1.32
CA TYR A 69 9.53 -2.06 -1.65
C TYR A 69 9.34 -2.09 -3.17
N ARG A 70 8.21 -2.64 -3.66
CA ARG A 70 7.97 -2.85 -5.10
C ARG A 70 6.89 -1.95 -5.71
N LEU A 71 6.30 -1.03 -4.92
CA LEU A 71 5.15 -0.19 -5.30
C LEU A 71 5.26 1.20 -4.67
N ASN A 72 4.60 2.20 -5.29
CA ASN A 72 4.41 3.53 -4.70
C ASN A 72 3.57 3.44 -3.43
N SER A 73 3.95 4.15 -2.38
CA SER A 73 3.22 4.11 -1.10
C SER A 73 1.79 4.61 -1.23
N ALA A 74 1.56 5.64 -2.06
CA ALA A 74 0.24 6.19 -2.36
C ALA A 74 -0.68 5.20 -3.11
N ALA A 75 -0.16 4.11 -3.67
CA ALA A 75 -1.01 3.05 -4.24
C ALA A 75 -1.46 2.02 -3.19
N LEU A 76 -0.95 2.12 -1.96
CA LEU A 76 -1.06 1.09 -0.94
C LEU A 76 -1.81 1.59 0.31
N VAL A 77 -2.42 0.64 0.99
CA VAL A 77 -2.91 0.75 2.36
C VAL A 77 -2.19 -0.32 3.18
N PHE A 78 -1.59 0.08 4.29
CA PHE A 78 -0.94 -0.85 5.21
C PHE A 78 -1.96 -1.37 6.24
N ARG A 79 -1.97 -2.69 6.44
CA ARG A 79 -2.72 -3.36 7.50
C ARG A 79 -1.72 -4.06 8.41
N PRO A 80 -1.57 -3.64 9.68
CA PRO A 80 -0.63 -4.27 10.59
C PRO A 80 -0.99 -5.74 10.79
N HIS A 81 0.01 -6.61 10.77
CA HIS A 81 -0.19 -8.00 11.14
C HIS A 81 -0.41 -8.05 12.65
N ARG A 82 -1.66 -8.27 13.07
CA ARG A 82 -1.94 -8.60 14.47
C ARG A 82 -1.47 -10.03 14.69
N PRO A 83 -0.52 -10.30 15.61
CA PRO A 83 -0.25 -11.67 15.99
C PRO A 83 -1.56 -12.28 16.50
N ALA A 84 -1.87 -13.49 16.06
CA ALA A 84 -2.93 -14.26 16.69
C ALA A 84 -2.67 -14.21 18.21
N GLY A 85 -3.71 -13.95 19.00
CA GLY A 85 -3.62 -14.18 20.44
C GLY A 85 -3.14 -15.61 20.71
N PRO A 86 -2.70 -15.93 21.93
CA PRO A 86 -2.30 -17.31 22.23
C PRO A 86 -3.43 -18.26 21.80
N GLU A 87 -3.06 -19.28 21.02
CA GLU A 87 -4.01 -20.34 20.66
C GLU A 87 -4.59 -20.90 21.95
N PRO A 88 -5.92 -21.12 22.04
CA PRO A 88 -6.49 -21.78 23.21
C PRO A 88 -5.90 -23.20 23.28
N GLU A 89 -5.37 -23.55 24.46
CA GLU A 89 -4.83 -24.88 24.80
C GLU A 89 -5.82 -26.02 24.51
#